data_AF-A0A2S1GZG5-F1
#
_entry.id   AF-A0A2S1GZG5-F1
#
_cell.length_a   1.000
_cell.length_b   1.000
_cell.length_c   1.000
_cell.angle_alpha   90.00
_cell.angle_beta   90.00
_cell.angle_gamma   90.00
#
_symmetry.space_group_name_H-M   'P 1'
#
loop_
_entity.id
_entity.type
_entity.pdbx_description
1 polymer ?
#
loop_
_entity_poly.entity_id
_entity_poly.type
_entity_poly.pdbx_seq_one_letter_code
_entity_poly.pdbx_strand_id
1 'polypeptide(L)'
;MKKYVFLLLVFIFFVVPKSNSATNEGYELVTKLPNENIELYAKKMNGLYREFKLDFKGDTYFRPFWINVTNPTYAPKLFYEDINKDGTKELIITLTKGYGTGVLDEEVYVYKNKNGLFDIIVDNPLAIINKNVKTKLTIEKAEIILGDKVTIIETKSIEPSHLFEDISFGNIIDYEVINKNLMVRVSGQISPAMFVGDIIITYEYRDKMYQAKAIEFITDNSKNPFYGPVKH
;
A
#
# COMPACT_ATOMS: atom_id res chain seq x y z
N MET A 1 35.00 71.30 27.35
CA MET A 1 33.77 70.83 26.67
C MET A 1 33.82 69.31 26.56
N LYS A 2 33.15 68.58 27.46
CA LYS A 2 33.06 67.11 27.40
C LYS A 2 31.88 66.74 26.49
N LYS A 3 32.14 66.05 25.38
CA LYS A 3 31.10 65.43 24.55
C LYS A 3 30.98 63.96 24.95
N TYR A 4 29.88 63.60 25.61
CA TYR A 4 29.39 62.23 25.64
C TYR A 4 28.20 62.17 24.68
N VAL A 5 28.25 61.30 23.68
CA VAL A 5 27.07 60.93 22.91
C VAL A 5 26.98 59.41 22.91
N PHE A 6 25.78 58.99 23.26
CA PHE A 6 25.28 57.67 23.62
C PHE A 6 25.43 56.65 22.49
N LEU A 7 25.91 55.44 22.82
CA LEU A 7 25.90 54.29 21.92
C LEU A 7 24.53 53.60 22.03
N LEU A 8 23.74 53.64 20.96
CA LEU A 8 22.39 53.10 20.91
C LEU A 8 22.47 51.61 20.57
N LEU A 9 22.22 50.76 21.57
CA LEU A 9 22.28 49.30 21.45
C LEU A 9 20.94 48.79 20.91
N VAL A 10 20.89 48.47 19.62
CA VAL A 10 19.70 47.91 18.96
C VAL A 10 19.62 46.42 19.32
N PHE A 11 18.69 46.07 20.20
CA PHE A 11 18.30 44.68 20.43
C PHE A 11 17.44 44.20 19.26
N ILE A 12 18.05 43.46 18.33
CA ILE A 12 17.31 42.67 17.34
C ILE A 12 16.77 41.44 18.09
N PHE A 13 15.47 41.48 18.43
CA PHE A 13 14.74 40.29 18.82
C PHE A 13 14.71 39.35 17.60
N PHE A 14 15.58 38.35 17.59
CA PHE A 14 15.36 37.15 16.79
C PHE A 14 14.11 36.47 17.35
N VAL A 15 12.95 36.77 16.75
CA VAL A 15 11.78 35.92 16.87
C VAL A 15 12.17 34.63 16.17
N VAL A 16 12.66 33.66 16.96
CA VAL A 16 12.74 32.27 16.51
C VAL A 16 11.32 31.91 16.06
N PRO A 17 11.09 31.54 14.80
CA PRO A 17 9.78 31.07 14.39
C PRO A 17 9.46 29.87 15.28
N LYS A 18 8.47 30.07 16.17
CA LYS A 18 7.84 29.00 16.92
C LYS A 18 7.47 27.95 15.88
N SER A 19 7.96 26.73 16.03
CA SER A 19 7.60 25.62 15.14
C SER A 19 6.09 25.62 14.97
N ASN A 20 5.60 25.39 13.75
CA ASN A 20 4.18 25.30 13.43
C ASN A 20 3.56 24.03 14.06
N SER A 21 3.67 23.88 15.37
CA SER A 21 2.79 23.10 16.22
C SER A 21 1.48 23.88 16.39
N ALA A 22 0.83 24.19 15.26
CA ALA A 22 -0.62 24.25 15.27
C ALA A 22 -1.06 22.82 15.56
N THR A 23 -1.44 22.60 16.80
CA THR A 23 -1.56 21.32 17.47
C THR A 23 -2.37 20.33 16.63
N ASN A 24 -1.78 19.17 16.36
CA ASN A 24 -2.44 17.97 15.83
C ASN A 24 -3.44 17.41 16.88
N GLU A 25 -4.32 18.26 17.39
CA GLU A 25 -5.26 17.91 18.45
C GLU A 25 -6.24 16.85 17.94
N GLY A 26 -6.27 15.72 18.64
CA GLY A 26 -7.04 14.53 18.24
C GLY A 26 -6.42 13.68 17.14
N TYR A 27 -5.26 14.05 16.60
CA TYR A 27 -4.51 13.26 15.61
C TYR A 27 -3.40 12.44 16.29
N GLU A 28 -3.32 11.17 15.94
CA GLU A 28 -2.24 10.25 16.32
C GLU A 28 -1.25 10.12 15.17
N LEU A 29 0.05 10.08 15.46
CA LEU A 29 1.06 9.66 14.50
C LEU A 29 0.92 8.15 14.28
N VAL A 30 0.56 7.72 13.07
CA VAL A 30 0.29 6.31 12.76
C VAL A 30 1.47 5.62 12.08
N THR A 31 2.29 6.34 11.33
CA THR A 31 3.53 5.82 10.72
C THR A 31 4.44 6.98 10.27
N LYS A 32 5.74 6.73 10.09
CA LYS A 32 6.70 7.75 9.64
C LYS A 32 7.93 7.15 8.94
N LEU A 33 8.54 7.95 8.08
CA LEU A 33 9.90 7.77 7.55
C LEU A 33 10.78 8.92 8.05
N PRO A 34 11.44 8.78 9.21
CA PRO A 34 12.15 9.89 9.87
C PRO A 34 13.24 10.51 8.99
N ASN A 35 14.02 9.69 8.29
CA ASN A 35 15.13 10.14 7.45
C ASN A 35 14.67 10.89 6.19
N GLU A 36 13.38 10.77 5.82
CA GLU A 36 12.81 11.37 4.61
C GLU A 36 11.90 12.57 4.94
N ASN A 37 11.71 12.89 6.23
CA ASN A 37 10.77 13.90 6.72
C ASN A 37 9.34 13.67 6.19
N ILE A 38 8.85 12.44 6.35
CA ILE A 38 7.49 12.03 5.97
C ILE A 38 6.80 11.42 7.18
N GLU A 39 5.66 11.98 7.55
CA GLU A 39 4.87 11.55 8.70
C GLU A 39 3.40 11.43 8.32
N LEU A 40 2.74 10.37 8.78
CA LEU A 40 1.33 10.14 8.54
C LEU A 40 0.59 10.16 9.87
N TYR A 41 -0.42 11.01 9.94
CA TYR A 41 -1.28 11.20 11.10
C TYR A 41 -2.73 10.84 10.77
N ALA A 42 -3.49 10.38 11.75
CA ALA A 42 -4.91 10.11 11.61
C ALA A 42 -5.67 10.24 12.93
N LYS A 43 -7.00 10.38 12.87
CA LYS A 43 -7.86 10.29 14.04
C LYS A 43 -8.35 8.87 14.25
N LYS A 44 -8.31 8.41 15.49
CA LYS A 44 -8.85 7.10 15.88
C LYS A 44 -10.36 7.22 16.19
N MET A 45 -11.18 6.49 15.44
CA MET A 45 -12.64 6.51 15.55
C MET A 45 -13.22 5.11 15.34
N ASN A 46 -13.86 4.54 16.37
CA ASN A 46 -14.56 3.24 16.28
C ASN A 46 -13.69 2.09 15.71
N GLY A 47 -12.44 1.97 16.17
CA GLY A 47 -11.51 0.91 15.71
C GLY A 47 -10.88 1.15 14.33
N LEU A 48 -11.12 2.31 13.73
CA LEU A 48 -10.55 2.74 12.45
C LEU A 48 -9.78 4.06 12.62
N TYR A 49 -8.70 4.21 11.86
CA TYR A 49 -8.08 5.47 11.56
C TYR A 49 -8.79 6.13 10.38
N ARG A 50 -9.11 7.42 10.52
CA ARG A 50 -9.81 8.26 9.53
C ARG A 50 -9.26 9.68 9.56
N GLU A 51 -9.71 10.51 8.61
CA GLU A 51 -9.28 11.92 8.50
C GLU A 51 -7.76 12.05 8.49
N PHE A 52 -7.08 11.42 7.52
CA PHE A 52 -5.63 11.39 7.51
C PHE A 52 -5.01 12.75 7.17
N LYS A 53 -3.84 13.03 7.76
CA LYS A 53 -2.93 14.11 7.35
C LYS A 53 -1.57 13.50 7.02
N LEU A 54 -1.10 13.77 5.82
CA LEU A 54 0.24 13.42 5.39
C LEU A 54 1.10 14.68 5.44
N ASP A 55 2.08 14.68 6.33
CA ASP A 55 3.14 15.68 6.35
C ASP A 55 4.29 15.16 5.48
N PHE A 56 4.50 15.81 4.34
CA PHE A 56 5.51 15.43 3.36
C PHE A 56 6.47 16.60 3.14
N LYS A 57 7.69 16.44 3.66
CA LYS A 57 8.79 17.41 3.50
C LYS A 57 8.44 18.84 3.92
N GLY A 58 7.59 18.98 4.95
CA GLY A 58 7.17 20.26 5.52
C GLY A 58 5.82 20.79 5.01
N ASP A 59 5.26 20.17 3.97
CA ASP A 59 3.91 20.48 3.48
C ASP A 59 2.89 19.46 4.01
N THR A 60 1.71 19.92 4.41
CA THR A 60 0.63 19.07 4.92
C THR A 60 -0.44 18.84 3.86
N TYR A 61 -0.81 17.57 3.65
CA TYR A 61 -1.83 17.13 2.71
C TYR A 61 -2.95 16.40 3.45
N PHE A 62 -4.19 16.86 3.29
CA PHE A 62 -5.35 16.23 3.94
C PHE A 62 -5.97 15.12 3.09
N ARG A 63 -6.36 14.02 3.74
CA ARG A 63 -6.93 12.80 3.13
C ARG A 63 -8.15 12.32 3.93
N PRO A 64 -9.31 13.00 3.77
CA PRO A 64 -10.49 12.75 4.60
C PRO A 64 -11.12 11.37 4.39
N PHE A 65 -10.95 10.79 3.21
CA PHE A 65 -11.60 9.53 2.80
C PHE A 65 -10.75 8.29 3.04
N TRP A 66 -9.50 8.46 3.49
CA TRP A 66 -8.62 7.35 3.82
C TRP A 66 -9.10 6.63 5.08
N ILE A 67 -8.94 5.31 5.06
CA ILE A 67 -9.32 4.42 6.16
C ILE A 67 -8.19 3.44 6.37
N ASN A 68 -7.83 3.21 7.64
CA ASN A 68 -6.99 2.09 8.04
C ASN A 68 -7.58 1.48 9.32
N VAL A 69 -7.39 0.18 9.55
CA VAL A 69 -7.71 -0.41 10.86
C VAL A 69 -6.75 0.08 11.93
N THR A 70 -7.15 0.09 13.21
CA THR A 70 -6.25 0.57 14.29
C THR A 70 -5.34 -0.50 14.87
N ASN A 71 -5.36 -1.71 14.33
CA ASN A 71 -4.52 -2.81 14.82
C ASN A 71 -3.06 -2.55 14.40
N PRO A 72 -2.10 -2.47 15.34
CA PRO A 72 -0.70 -2.15 15.03
C PRO A 72 -0.02 -3.11 14.05
N THR A 73 -0.42 -4.38 13.98
CA THR A 73 0.10 -5.35 13.01
C THR A 73 -0.23 -4.96 11.57
N TYR A 74 -1.31 -4.20 11.39
CA TYR A 74 -1.83 -3.73 10.10
C TYR A 74 -1.78 -2.21 10.02
N ALA A 75 -0.74 -1.62 10.60
CA ALA A 75 -0.49 -0.18 10.50
C ALA A 75 -0.16 0.22 9.06
N PRO A 76 -0.43 1.49 8.67
CA PRO A 76 -0.07 1.98 7.34
C PRO A 76 1.42 1.76 7.02
N LYS A 77 1.71 1.30 5.80
CA LYS A 77 3.08 1.16 5.30
C LYS A 77 3.44 2.38 4.45
N LEU A 78 4.65 2.91 4.63
CA LEU A 78 5.22 3.99 3.81
C LEU A 78 6.48 3.51 3.09
N PHE A 79 6.57 3.78 1.79
CA PHE A 79 7.78 3.58 1.00
C PHE A 79 8.12 4.88 0.27
N TYR A 80 9.41 5.19 0.16
CA TYR A 80 9.88 6.34 -0.61
C TYR A 80 11.06 5.94 -1.49
N GLU A 81 10.75 5.43 -2.67
CA GLU A 81 11.68 4.78 -3.59
C GLU A 81 11.41 5.17 -5.05
N ASP A 82 12.46 5.14 -5.88
CA ASP A 82 12.35 5.31 -7.33
C ASP A 82 11.92 3.97 -7.95
N ILE A 83 10.61 3.79 -8.10
CA ILE A 83 10.00 2.54 -8.59
C ILE A 83 9.77 2.57 -10.10
N ASN A 84 9.81 3.76 -10.72
CA ASN A 84 9.68 3.94 -12.17
C ASN A 84 11.05 4.02 -12.90
N LYS A 85 12.15 4.15 -12.15
CA LYS A 85 13.55 4.22 -12.61
C LYS A 85 13.88 5.49 -13.40
N ASP A 86 13.23 6.61 -13.09
CA ASP A 86 13.49 7.92 -13.71
C ASP A 86 14.46 8.79 -12.90
N GLY A 87 14.98 8.28 -11.78
CA GLY A 87 15.87 8.99 -10.87
C GLY A 87 15.15 9.81 -9.79
N THR A 88 13.81 9.86 -9.81
CA THR A 88 12.97 10.52 -8.81
C THR A 88 12.23 9.48 -7.98
N LYS A 89 12.23 9.65 -6.65
CA LYS A 89 11.47 8.76 -5.76
C LYS A 89 9.98 9.09 -5.78
N GLU A 90 9.16 8.05 -5.80
CA GLU A 90 7.74 8.08 -5.50
C GLU A 90 7.48 7.82 -4.01
N LEU A 91 6.43 8.43 -3.46
CA LEU A 91 5.87 8.05 -2.16
C LEU A 91 4.75 7.04 -2.39
N ILE A 92 4.86 5.88 -1.76
CA ILE A 92 3.85 4.82 -1.81
C ILE A 92 3.32 4.64 -0.39
N ILE A 93 1.99 4.63 -0.26
CA ILE A 93 1.28 4.45 0.99
C ILE A 93 0.31 3.30 0.82
N THR A 94 0.45 2.28 1.67
CA THR A 94 -0.49 1.17 1.74
C THR A 94 -1.32 1.28 3.01
N LEU A 95 -2.65 1.22 2.87
CA LEU A 95 -3.60 1.25 3.97
C LEU A 95 -4.39 -0.07 4.03
N THR A 96 -4.46 -0.69 5.20
CA THR A 96 -5.26 -1.88 5.45
C THR A 96 -6.67 -1.49 5.92
N LYS A 97 -7.68 -1.70 5.09
CA LYS A 97 -9.09 -1.38 5.39
C LYS A 97 -9.80 -2.50 6.15
N GLY A 98 -9.36 -3.74 5.95
CA GLY A 98 -9.93 -4.93 6.58
C GLY A 98 -8.89 -6.05 6.73
N TYR A 99 -9.03 -6.86 7.77
CA TYR A 99 -8.18 -8.01 8.04
C TYR A 99 -8.92 -9.09 8.82
N GLY A 100 -8.42 -10.32 8.79
CA GLY A 100 -8.95 -11.44 9.55
C GLY A 100 -8.45 -12.78 9.00
N THR A 101 -9.06 -13.87 9.46
CA THR A 101 -8.77 -15.20 8.91
C THR A 101 -9.18 -15.24 7.44
N GLY A 102 -8.20 -15.39 6.54
CA GLY A 102 -8.42 -15.41 5.10
C GLY A 102 -8.77 -14.05 4.49
N VAL A 103 -8.61 -12.95 5.24
CA VAL A 103 -8.91 -11.60 4.77
C VAL A 103 -7.74 -10.65 5.02
N LEU A 104 -7.32 -9.93 3.98
CA LEU A 104 -6.43 -8.78 4.03
C LEU A 104 -6.83 -7.87 2.87
N ASP A 105 -7.49 -6.75 3.14
CA ASP A 105 -7.94 -5.79 2.13
C ASP A 105 -7.10 -4.52 2.24
N GLU A 106 -6.08 -4.42 1.39
CA GLU A 106 -5.24 -3.25 1.29
C GLU A 106 -5.57 -2.38 0.08
N GLU A 107 -5.35 -1.08 0.25
CA GLU A 107 -5.40 -0.09 -0.81
C GLU A 107 -4.05 0.63 -0.89
N VAL A 108 -3.61 0.94 -2.12
CA VAL A 108 -2.34 1.63 -2.37
C VAL A 108 -2.57 3.01 -2.97
N TYR A 109 -1.77 3.96 -2.53
CA TYR A 109 -1.70 5.31 -3.06
C TYR A 109 -0.26 5.60 -3.46
N VAL A 110 -0.06 6.06 -4.70
CA VAL A 110 1.27 6.42 -5.21
C VAL A 110 1.29 7.89 -5.55
N TYR A 111 2.37 8.55 -5.17
CA TYR A 111 2.56 9.97 -5.39
C TYR A 111 3.92 10.27 -6.01
N LYS A 112 3.93 11.29 -6.86
CA LYS A 112 5.16 11.91 -7.36
C LYS A 112 5.29 13.32 -6.82
N ASN A 113 6.50 13.69 -6.42
CA ASN A 113 6.80 15.05 -6.01
C ASN A 113 7.38 15.83 -7.18
N LYS A 114 6.58 16.72 -7.78
CA LYS A 114 7.01 17.62 -8.86
C LYS A 114 6.47 19.02 -8.61
N ASN A 115 7.09 19.74 -7.68
CA ASN A 115 6.59 21.01 -7.12
C ASN A 115 5.31 20.83 -6.31
N GLY A 116 5.27 19.79 -5.47
CA GLY A 116 4.09 19.37 -4.72
C GLY A 116 3.79 17.89 -4.97
N LEU A 117 2.95 17.33 -4.10
CA LEU A 117 2.57 15.92 -4.14
C LEU A 117 1.39 15.71 -5.10
N PHE A 118 1.59 14.92 -6.16
CA PHE A 118 0.56 14.60 -7.15
C PHE A 118 0.23 13.11 -7.12
N ASP A 119 -1.06 12.79 -7.03
CA ASP A 119 -1.56 11.41 -7.11
C ASP A 119 -1.25 10.80 -8.49
N ILE A 120 -0.77 9.55 -8.45
CA ILE A 120 -0.65 8.68 -9.62
C ILE A 120 -1.63 7.53 -9.44
N ILE A 121 -2.47 7.33 -10.45
CA ILE A 121 -3.44 6.23 -10.47
C ILE A 121 -2.69 4.90 -10.56
N VAL A 122 -3.15 3.90 -9.81
CA VAL A 122 -2.72 2.50 -9.93
C VAL A 122 -3.90 1.69 -10.42
N ASP A 123 -3.72 0.89 -11.46
CA ASP A 123 -4.77 0.02 -11.99
C ASP A 123 -5.26 -0.96 -10.90
N ASN A 124 -6.59 -1.08 -10.80
CA ASN A 124 -7.21 -1.98 -9.85
C ASN A 124 -6.83 -3.45 -10.15
N PRO A 125 -6.30 -4.20 -9.16
CA PRO A 125 -5.81 -5.55 -9.40
C PRO A 125 -6.91 -6.54 -9.76
N LEU A 126 -8.13 -6.38 -9.24
CA LEU A 126 -9.27 -7.23 -9.59
C LEU A 126 -9.73 -6.97 -11.02
N ALA A 127 -9.70 -5.72 -11.49
CA ALA A 127 -9.97 -5.40 -12.89
C ALA A 127 -8.93 -6.03 -13.83
N ILE A 128 -7.65 -6.00 -13.43
CA ILE A 128 -6.57 -6.69 -14.16
C ILE A 128 -6.82 -8.21 -14.20
N ILE A 129 -7.14 -8.83 -13.06
CA ILE A 129 -7.41 -10.27 -12.97
C ILE A 129 -8.60 -10.66 -13.85
N ASN A 130 -9.74 -9.98 -13.71
CA ASN A 130 -10.95 -10.27 -14.48
C ASN A 130 -10.74 -10.16 -16.00
N LYS A 131 -9.82 -9.29 -16.45
CA LYS A 131 -9.50 -9.13 -17.87
C LYS A 131 -8.54 -10.21 -18.40
N ASN A 132 -7.61 -10.70 -17.57
CA ASN A 132 -6.47 -11.48 -18.04
C ASN A 132 -6.45 -12.95 -17.56
N VAL A 133 -7.19 -13.27 -16.51
CA VAL A 133 -7.23 -14.60 -15.89
C VAL A 133 -8.60 -15.22 -16.15
N LYS A 134 -8.61 -16.47 -16.65
CA LYS A 134 -9.83 -17.28 -16.73
C LYS A 134 -9.75 -18.41 -15.71
N THR A 135 -10.87 -18.70 -15.09
CA THR A 135 -10.97 -19.70 -14.02
C THR A 135 -12.02 -20.74 -14.35
N LYS A 136 -11.84 -21.92 -13.77
CA LYS A 136 -12.87 -22.94 -13.69
C LYS A 136 -12.67 -23.74 -12.41
N LEU A 137 -13.69 -23.75 -11.56
CA LEU A 137 -13.73 -24.60 -10.37
C LEU A 137 -14.71 -25.76 -10.58
N THR A 138 -14.30 -26.96 -10.18
CA THR A 138 -15.12 -28.17 -10.16
C THR A 138 -14.82 -28.96 -8.89
N ILE A 139 -15.59 -30.02 -8.63
CA ILE A 139 -15.29 -30.92 -7.51
C ILE A 139 -13.93 -31.64 -7.65
N GLU A 140 -13.44 -31.82 -8.88
CA GLU A 140 -12.20 -32.56 -9.12
C GLU A 140 -10.97 -31.65 -9.16
N LYS A 141 -11.12 -30.43 -9.69
CA LYS A 141 -10.02 -29.52 -9.92
C LYS A 141 -10.43 -28.05 -9.98
N ALA A 142 -9.47 -27.20 -9.67
CA ALA A 142 -9.41 -25.78 -9.99
C ALA A 142 -8.45 -25.56 -11.15
N GLU A 143 -8.90 -24.85 -12.19
CA GLU A 143 -8.09 -24.45 -13.34
C GLU A 143 -7.90 -22.92 -13.32
N ILE A 144 -6.65 -22.48 -13.40
CA ILE A 144 -6.29 -21.08 -13.63
C ILE A 144 -5.59 -20.99 -14.98
N ILE A 145 -6.15 -20.19 -15.88
CA ILE A 145 -5.66 -19.98 -17.23
C ILE A 145 -5.18 -18.53 -17.36
N LEU A 146 -3.90 -18.36 -17.67
CA LEU A 146 -3.26 -17.05 -17.84
C LEU A 146 -2.47 -17.07 -19.16
N GLY A 147 -3.03 -16.39 -20.18
CA GLY A 147 -2.55 -16.54 -21.55
C GLY A 147 -2.65 -17.99 -22.01
N ASP A 148 -1.52 -18.56 -22.46
CA ASP A 148 -1.43 -19.95 -22.90
C ASP A 148 -1.10 -20.94 -21.76
N LYS A 149 -0.83 -20.42 -20.55
CA LYS A 149 -0.48 -21.26 -19.39
C LYS A 149 -1.75 -21.70 -18.67
N VAL A 150 -1.90 -23.02 -18.51
CA VAL A 150 -2.96 -23.64 -17.70
C VAL A 150 -2.34 -24.26 -16.46
N THR A 151 -2.81 -23.86 -15.29
CA THR A 151 -2.43 -24.46 -14.00
C THR A 151 -3.63 -25.21 -13.44
N ILE A 152 -3.42 -26.48 -13.07
CA ILE A 152 -4.47 -27.34 -12.52
C ILE A 152 -4.09 -27.70 -11.08
N ILE A 153 -4.99 -27.46 -10.14
CA ILE A 153 -4.88 -27.89 -8.75
C ILE A 153 -6.02 -28.88 -8.46
N GLU A 154 -5.72 -30.02 -7.84
CA GLU A 154 -6.74 -30.98 -7.44
C GLU A 154 -7.54 -30.48 -6.23
N THR A 155 -8.86 -30.65 -6.26
CA THR A 155 -9.77 -30.20 -5.19
C THR A 155 -10.55 -31.34 -4.55
N LYS A 156 -10.25 -32.60 -4.91
CA LYS A 156 -10.97 -33.81 -4.46
C LYS A 156 -10.98 -34.02 -2.95
N SER A 157 -10.04 -33.42 -2.24
CA SER A 157 -9.94 -33.48 -0.77
C SER A 157 -10.90 -32.53 -0.05
N ILE A 158 -11.63 -31.69 -0.79
CA ILE A 158 -12.55 -30.69 -0.26
C ILE A 158 -13.97 -31.23 -0.42
N GLU A 159 -14.74 -31.21 0.67
CA GLU A 159 -16.17 -31.51 0.62
C GLU A 159 -16.88 -30.61 -0.41
N PRO A 160 -17.63 -31.17 -1.39
CA PRO A 160 -18.23 -30.39 -2.46
C PRO A 160 -19.13 -29.24 -2.00
N SER A 161 -19.81 -29.38 -0.85
CA SER A 161 -20.65 -28.34 -0.26
C SER A 161 -19.87 -27.14 0.29
N HIS A 162 -18.55 -27.27 0.47
CA HIS A 162 -17.68 -26.18 0.93
C HIS A 162 -16.98 -25.47 -0.22
N LEU A 163 -17.03 -26.02 -1.44
CA LEU A 163 -16.48 -25.36 -2.62
C LEU A 163 -17.35 -24.16 -3.00
N PHE A 164 -16.68 -23.08 -3.39
CA PHE A 164 -17.33 -21.95 -4.03
C PHE A 164 -17.79 -22.30 -5.44
N GLU A 165 -18.62 -21.43 -6.04
CA GLU A 165 -19.08 -21.60 -7.42
C GLU A 165 -17.94 -21.43 -8.43
N ASP A 166 -16.99 -20.54 -8.14
CA ASP A 166 -15.75 -20.36 -8.88
C ASP A 166 -14.61 -19.93 -7.94
N ILE A 167 -13.40 -19.83 -8.46
CA ILE A 167 -12.25 -19.26 -7.75
C ILE A 167 -12.51 -17.78 -7.48
N SER A 168 -12.56 -17.41 -6.21
CA SER A 168 -12.82 -16.05 -5.77
C SER A 168 -11.52 -15.28 -5.53
N PHE A 169 -11.48 -14.03 -5.97
CA PHE A 169 -10.35 -13.12 -5.75
C PHE A 169 -10.83 -11.87 -4.99
N GLY A 170 -9.94 -11.30 -4.17
CA GLY A 170 -10.18 -10.03 -3.47
C GLY A 170 -10.30 -10.14 -1.95
N ASN A 171 -10.35 -11.35 -1.40
CA ASN A 171 -10.28 -11.53 0.05
C ASN A 171 -8.89 -11.23 0.60
N ILE A 172 -7.84 -11.56 -0.15
CA ILE A 172 -6.46 -11.15 0.15
C ILE A 172 -5.99 -10.30 -1.03
N ILE A 173 -5.70 -9.02 -0.76
CA ILE A 173 -5.05 -8.04 -1.61
C ILE A 173 -3.95 -7.42 -0.74
N ASP A 174 -2.70 -7.72 -1.05
CA ASP A 174 -1.53 -7.32 -0.26
C ASP A 174 -0.53 -6.58 -1.16
N TYR A 175 -0.29 -5.31 -0.89
CA TYR A 175 0.62 -4.46 -1.66
C TYR A 175 1.96 -4.32 -0.94
N GLU A 176 3.03 -4.40 -1.74
CA GLU A 176 4.39 -4.29 -1.23
C GLU A 176 5.31 -3.65 -2.29
N VAL A 177 6.37 -2.98 -1.84
CA VAL A 177 7.44 -2.51 -2.73
C VAL A 177 8.61 -3.47 -2.64
N ILE A 178 8.73 -4.35 -3.62
CA ILE A 178 9.73 -5.44 -3.62
C ILE A 178 10.75 -5.18 -4.73
N ASN A 179 12.03 -5.11 -4.34
CA ASN A 179 13.14 -4.86 -5.27
C ASN A 179 12.92 -3.61 -6.14
N LYS A 180 12.40 -2.53 -5.54
CA LYS A 180 12.02 -1.27 -6.22
C LYS A 180 10.90 -1.42 -7.26
N ASN A 181 10.01 -2.40 -7.12
CA ASN A 181 8.81 -2.51 -7.95
C ASN A 181 7.59 -2.50 -7.05
N LEU A 182 6.55 -1.75 -7.44
CA LEU A 182 5.24 -1.88 -6.83
C LEU A 182 4.63 -3.20 -7.29
N MET A 183 4.29 -4.05 -6.32
CA MET A 183 3.70 -5.36 -6.55
C MET A 183 2.45 -5.53 -5.69
N VAL A 184 1.53 -6.37 -6.15
CA VAL A 184 0.37 -6.82 -5.36
C VAL A 184 0.21 -8.33 -5.47
N ARG A 185 -0.10 -8.94 -4.34
CA ARG A 185 -0.52 -10.34 -4.22
C ARG A 185 -2.03 -10.39 -4.04
N VAL A 186 -2.69 -11.17 -4.89
CA VAL A 186 -4.12 -11.47 -4.76
C VAL A 186 -4.34 -12.98 -4.69
N SER A 187 -4.86 -13.48 -3.57
CA SER A 187 -5.03 -14.93 -3.38
C SER A 187 -6.33 -15.44 -4.02
N GLY A 188 -6.23 -16.57 -4.71
CA GLY A 188 -7.38 -17.29 -5.28
C GLY A 188 -7.97 -18.24 -4.25
N GLN A 189 -9.17 -17.95 -3.76
CA GLN A 189 -9.85 -18.72 -2.74
C GLN A 189 -10.93 -19.62 -3.35
N ILE A 190 -11.01 -20.87 -2.90
CA ILE A 190 -11.98 -21.87 -3.42
C ILE A 190 -12.94 -22.42 -2.36
N SER A 191 -12.67 -22.13 -1.09
CA SER A 191 -13.55 -22.42 0.06
C SER A 191 -13.22 -21.47 1.21
N PRO A 192 -14.04 -21.38 2.27
CA PRO A 192 -13.75 -20.50 3.41
C PRO A 192 -12.36 -20.70 4.05
N ALA A 193 -11.77 -21.89 3.91
CA ALA A 193 -10.50 -22.25 4.54
C ALA A 193 -9.37 -22.58 3.55
N MET A 194 -9.61 -22.57 2.23
CA MET A 194 -8.61 -23.02 1.25
C MET A 194 -8.39 -22.04 0.10
N PHE A 195 -7.11 -21.85 -0.22
CA PHE A 195 -6.61 -21.08 -1.34
C PHE A 195 -5.82 -22.00 -2.28
N VAL A 196 -5.90 -21.73 -3.58
CA VAL A 196 -5.23 -22.52 -4.62
C VAL A 196 -3.88 -21.95 -5.06
N GLY A 197 -3.58 -20.72 -4.65
CA GLY A 197 -2.37 -19.99 -4.99
C GLY A 197 -2.61 -18.50 -5.05
N ASP A 198 -1.58 -17.78 -5.49
CA ASP A 198 -1.53 -16.32 -5.52
C ASP A 198 -1.32 -15.81 -6.94
N ILE A 199 -2.11 -14.81 -7.34
CA ILE A 199 -1.81 -13.98 -8.50
C ILE A 199 -0.90 -12.85 -8.03
N ILE A 200 0.28 -12.74 -8.65
CA ILE A 200 1.23 -11.66 -8.43
C ILE A 200 1.17 -10.72 -9.64
N ILE A 201 0.87 -9.45 -9.38
CA ILE A 201 0.92 -8.40 -10.41
C ILE A 201 2.09 -7.48 -10.09
N THR A 202 3.00 -7.33 -11.06
CA THR A 202 4.05 -6.31 -11.02
C THR A 202 3.59 -5.12 -11.85
N TYR A 203 3.66 -3.92 -11.28
CA TYR A 203 3.26 -2.70 -11.97
C TYR A 203 4.43 -2.01 -12.67
N GLU A 204 4.14 -1.28 -13.75
CA GLU A 204 5.03 -0.31 -14.36
C GLU A 204 4.32 1.01 -14.61
N TYR A 205 5.07 2.11 -14.61
CA TYR A 205 4.55 3.42 -14.96
C TYR A 205 4.47 3.58 -16.47
N ARG A 206 3.25 3.63 -17.01
CA ARG A 206 2.95 3.81 -18.44
C ARG A 206 1.68 4.65 -18.60
N ASP A 207 1.65 5.50 -19.62
CA ASP A 207 0.50 6.38 -19.90
C ASP A 207 0.04 7.22 -18.70
N LYS A 208 1.02 7.66 -17.88
CA LYS A 208 0.84 8.49 -16.68
C LYS A 208 0.20 7.79 -15.47
N MET A 209 0.14 6.46 -15.46
CA MET A 209 -0.39 5.65 -14.35
C MET A 209 0.40 4.36 -14.17
N TYR A 210 0.22 3.67 -13.04
CA TYR A 210 0.79 2.34 -12.84
C TYR A 210 -0.16 1.28 -13.38
N GLN A 211 0.29 0.54 -14.40
CA GLN A 211 -0.45 -0.52 -15.07
C GLN A 211 0.26 -1.85 -14.89
N ALA A 212 -0.44 -2.96 -15.10
CA ALA A 212 0.18 -4.29 -15.06
C ALA A 212 1.28 -4.42 -16.12
N LYS A 213 2.50 -4.71 -15.67
CA LYS A 213 3.64 -5.10 -16.50
C LYS A 213 3.68 -6.62 -16.70
N ALA A 214 3.51 -7.34 -15.60
CA ALA A 214 3.57 -8.79 -15.54
C ALA A 214 2.50 -9.31 -14.59
N ILE A 215 1.93 -10.45 -14.93
CA ILE A 215 0.97 -11.19 -14.12
C ILE A 215 1.49 -12.61 -14.04
N GLU A 216 1.55 -13.16 -12.84
CA GLU A 216 2.01 -14.53 -12.59
C GLU A 216 1.06 -15.24 -11.64
N PHE A 217 0.87 -16.54 -11.82
CA PHE A 217 0.17 -17.39 -10.85
C PHE A 217 1.17 -18.33 -10.18
N ILE A 218 1.23 -18.27 -8.85
CA ILE A 218 2.19 -19.00 -8.01
C ILE A 218 1.43 -19.88 -7.03
N THR A 219 1.72 -21.18 -7.04
CA THR A 219 1.18 -22.17 -6.09
C THR A 219 2.20 -22.56 -5.01
N ASP A 220 3.47 -22.26 -5.24
CA ASP A 220 4.59 -22.62 -4.36
C ASP A 220 5.04 -21.39 -3.57
N ASN A 221 4.74 -21.38 -2.26
CA ASN A 221 5.06 -20.26 -1.37
C ASN A 221 6.55 -19.93 -1.34
N SER A 222 7.45 -20.90 -1.59
CA SER A 222 8.90 -20.65 -1.62
C SER A 222 9.33 -19.76 -2.79
N LYS A 223 8.49 -19.67 -3.84
CA LYS A 223 8.71 -18.83 -5.02
C LYS A 223 7.93 -17.52 -4.97
N ASN A 224 7.05 -17.35 -3.99
CA ASN A 224 6.26 -16.14 -3.88
C ASN A 224 7.06 -15.05 -3.17
N PRO A 225 7.33 -13.90 -3.83
CA PRO A 225 8.18 -12.85 -3.28
C PRO A 225 7.63 -12.20 -2.00
N PHE A 226 6.34 -12.35 -1.71
CA PHE A 226 5.70 -11.81 -0.50
C PHE A 226 6.01 -12.61 0.78
N TYR A 227 6.48 -13.86 0.65
CA TYR A 227 6.87 -14.66 1.82
C TYR A 227 8.38 -14.64 2.09
N GLY A 228 9.17 -13.94 1.27
CA GLY A 228 10.64 -13.91 1.33
C GLY A 228 11.29 -15.28 1.12
N PRO A 229 12.63 -15.39 1.14
CA PRO A 229 13.25 -16.71 1.30
C PRO A 229 12.77 -17.28 2.65
N VAL A 230 12.18 -18.48 2.63
CA VAL A 230 11.98 -19.26 3.85
C VAL A 230 13.36 -19.40 4.47
N LYS A 231 13.61 -18.72 5.60
CA LYS A 231 14.83 -18.96 6.37
C LYS A 231 14.74 -20.41 6.86
N HIS A 232 15.34 -21.34 6.13
CA HIS A 232 15.64 -22.68 6.60
C HIS A 232 16.74 -22.61 7.65
#